data_AF-A0A661KTN5-F1
#
_entry.id   AF-A0A661KTN5-F1
#
_cell.length_a   1.000
_cell.length_b   1.000
_cell.length_c   1.000
_cell.angle_alpha   90.00
_cell.angle_beta   90.00
_cell.angle_gamma   90.00
#
_symmetry.space_group_name_H-M   'P 1'
#
loop_
_entity.id
_entity.type
_entity.pdbx_description
1 polymer ?
#
loop_
_entity_poly.entity_id
_entity_poly.type
_entity_poly.pdbx_seq_one_letter_code
_entity_poly.pdbx_strand_id
1 'polypeptide(L)'
;MKTKYLFSSPEGDIEIDEHILNLPLSLSIDKKHSWLRLKDYFDLISSFTTRRLPEYQINTLIVRSEKHGVCYHVASIELVDDKKERKKFAVLVGISDSGLHLKREYSLIRMLKERGFRKSYLPEYYLIDEINIRGENICLVLSEWLKGYYEWHITEDGSVCIWDMDNGYFMASPEQRLNIYERAAHILTCYFDPATFSHIYPWHHSAGDFVVRCHKKQVQLRLTSIRDYKAVIMPEFQYDTALIISMVYFFLNMSIKMRLDKKNGIGKVLIAPEDIIP
;
A
#
# COMPACT_ATOMS: atom_id res chain seq x y z
N MET A 1 5.75 -28.00 -9.86
CA MET A 1 5.12 -26.89 -9.12
C MET A 1 3.65 -26.82 -9.50
N LYS A 2 2.74 -26.81 -8.51
CA LYS A 2 1.30 -26.59 -8.71
C LYS A 2 0.98 -25.12 -8.43
N THR A 3 0.18 -24.47 -9.28
CA THR A 3 -0.25 -23.08 -9.06
C THR A 3 -1.75 -23.03 -8.76
N LYS A 4 -2.15 -22.19 -7.82
CA LYS A 4 -3.56 -21.89 -7.49
C LYS A 4 -3.81 -20.39 -7.58
N TYR A 5 -4.94 -20.01 -8.19
CA TYR A 5 -5.37 -18.62 -8.34
C TYR A 5 -6.64 -18.39 -7.53
N LEU A 6 -6.65 -17.34 -6.70
CA LEU A 6 -7.71 -17.03 -5.75
C LEU A 6 -8.04 -15.53 -5.76
N PHE A 7 -9.28 -15.20 -5.40
CA PHE A 7 -9.64 -13.87 -4.93
C PHE A 7 -9.69 -13.86 -3.40
N SER A 8 -9.12 -12.82 -2.80
CA SER A 8 -9.24 -12.56 -1.36
C SER A 8 -10.60 -11.91 -1.07
N SER A 9 -11.33 -12.41 -0.07
CA SER A 9 -12.61 -11.85 0.39
C SER A 9 -12.65 -11.83 1.92
N PRO A 10 -13.43 -10.92 2.55
CA PRO A 10 -13.69 -10.97 3.99
C PRO A 10 -14.24 -12.31 4.49
N GLU A 11 -14.97 -13.02 3.65
CA GLU A 11 -15.57 -14.33 3.95
C GLU A 11 -14.63 -15.52 3.66
N GLY A 12 -13.41 -15.24 3.19
CA GLY A 12 -12.39 -16.23 2.83
C GLY A 12 -12.03 -16.25 1.35
N ASP A 13 -11.07 -17.10 1.00
CA ASP A 13 -10.58 -17.24 -0.37
C ASP A 13 -11.66 -17.80 -1.30
N ILE A 14 -11.83 -17.16 -2.46
CA ILE A 14 -12.71 -17.63 -3.54
C ILE A 14 -11.83 -18.27 -4.63
N GLU A 15 -12.10 -19.54 -4.96
CA GLU A 15 -11.41 -20.23 -6.06
C GLU A 15 -11.82 -19.65 -7.41
N ILE A 16 -10.85 -19.48 -8.30
CA ILE A 16 -11.05 -18.90 -9.63
C ILE A 16 -11.15 -20.03 -10.65
N ASP A 17 -12.29 -20.12 -11.34
CA ASP A 17 -12.52 -21.06 -12.42
C ASP A 17 -12.09 -20.50 -13.80
N GLU A 18 -12.14 -21.36 -14.82
CA GLU A 18 -11.80 -20.99 -16.21
C GLU A 18 -12.71 -19.89 -16.78
N HIS A 19 -13.98 -19.80 -16.36
CA HIS A 19 -14.87 -18.76 -16.86
C HIS A 19 -14.41 -17.39 -16.37
N ILE A 20 -14.11 -17.28 -15.08
CA ILE A 20 -13.62 -16.07 -14.45
C ILE A 20 -12.26 -15.66 -15.01
N LEU A 21 -11.35 -16.61 -15.22
CA LEU A 21 -10.02 -16.34 -15.82
C LEU A 21 -10.10 -15.65 -17.19
N ASN A 22 -11.16 -15.91 -17.96
CA ASN A 22 -11.37 -15.31 -19.28
C ASN A 22 -12.03 -13.92 -19.25
N LEU A 23 -12.42 -13.41 -18.08
CA LEU A 23 -12.94 -12.05 -17.94
C LEU A 23 -11.84 -11.01 -18.20
N PRO A 24 -12.17 -9.85 -18.81
CA PRO A 24 -11.23 -8.75 -18.95
C PRO A 24 -10.72 -8.28 -17.58
N LEU A 25 -9.43 -7.93 -17.51
CA LEU A 25 -8.86 -7.33 -16.31
C LEU A 25 -9.44 -5.91 -16.11
N SER A 26 -10.01 -5.65 -14.94
CA SER A 26 -10.46 -4.30 -14.56
C SER A 26 -9.26 -3.44 -14.14
N LEU A 27 -9.04 -2.31 -14.81
CA LEU A 27 -8.03 -1.31 -14.45
C LEU A 27 -8.54 -0.33 -13.41
N SER A 28 -9.84 -0.05 -13.43
CA SER A 28 -10.57 0.70 -12.40
C SER A 28 -12.00 0.18 -12.32
N ILE A 29 -12.84 0.78 -11.46
CA ILE A 29 -14.25 0.40 -11.31
C ILE A 29 -14.99 0.47 -12.65
N ASP A 30 -14.71 1.49 -13.47
CA ASP A 30 -15.42 1.76 -14.72
C ASP A 30 -14.62 1.39 -15.98
N LYS A 31 -13.35 1.01 -15.84
CA LYS A 31 -12.44 0.76 -16.97
C LYS A 31 -11.94 -0.66 -16.95
N LYS A 32 -12.28 -1.41 -18.00
CA LYS A 32 -11.69 -2.72 -18.30
C LYS A 32 -10.58 -2.57 -19.32
N HIS A 33 -9.58 -3.43 -19.23
CA HIS A 33 -8.53 -3.51 -20.23
C HIS A 33 -9.10 -4.07 -21.54
N SER A 34 -8.62 -3.58 -22.68
CA SER A 34 -9.14 -3.93 -24.01
C SER A 34 -8.86 -5.39 -24.41
N TRP A 35 -7.69 -5.93 -24.03
CA TRP A 35 -7.30 -7.30 -24.36
C TRP A 35 -6.75 -8.16 -23.20
N LEU A 36 -6.16 -7.58 -22.15
CA LEU A 36 -5.69 -8.34 -20.98
C LEU A 36 -6.85 -8.99 -20.24
N ARG A 37 -6.69 -10.28 -19.93
CA ARG A 37 -7.62 -11.08 -19.13
C ARG A 37 -7.09 -11.25 -17.71
N LEU A 38 -7.96 -11.68 -16.79
CA LEU A 38 -7.54 -12.09 -15.45
C LEU A 38 -6.50 -13.22 -15.51
N LYS A 39 -6.64 -14.16 -16.45
CA LYS A 39 -5.65 -15.20 -16.70
C LYS A 39 -4.24 -14.63 -16.94
N ASP A 40 -4.14 -13.63 -17.81
CA ASP A 40 -2.84 -13.01 -18.14
C ASP A 40 -2.23 -12.37 -16.90
N TYR A 41 -3.04 -11.68 -16.08
CA TYR A 41 -2.59 -11.09 -14.81
C TYR A 41 -2.02 -12.14 -13.85
N PHE A 42 -2.73 -13.25 -13.61
CA PHE A 42 -2.26 -14.31 -12.72
C PHE A 42 -1.03 -15.04 -13.27
N ASP A 43 -1.01 -15.33 -14.58
CA ASP A 43 0.11 -15.99 -15.24
C ASP A 43 1.37 -15.12 -15.23
N LEU A 44 1.22 -13.80 -15.36
CA LEU A 44 2.34 -12.85 -15.23
C LEU A 44 2.97 -12.91 -13.84
N ILE A 45 2.16 -12.90 -12.78
CA ILE A 45 2.65 -12.99 -11.41
C ILE A 45 3.30 -14.36 -11.16
N SER A 46 2.69 -15.43 -11.67
CA SER A 46 3.22 -16.80 -11.56
C SER A 46 4.58 -16.93 -12.23
N SER A 47 4.69 -16.49 -13.49
CA SER A 47 5.94 -16.50 -14.26
C SER A 47 7.02 -15.63 -13.63
N PHE A 48 6.67 -14.42 -13.18
CA PHE A 48 7.56 -13.53 -12.44
C PHE A 48 8.09 -14.21 -11.18
N THR A 49 7.23 -14.84 -10.39
CA THR A 49 7.61 -15.52 -9.16
C THR A 49 8.59 -16.67 -9.44
N THR A 50 8.26 -17.58 -10.36
CA THR A 50 9.12 -18.73 -10.68
C THR A 50 10.48 -18.31 -11.23
N ARG A 51 10.53 -17.23 -12.03
CA ARG A 51 11.76 -16.75 -12.66
C ARG A 51 12.64 -15.95 -11.69
N ARG A 52 12.03 -15.20 -10.77
CA ARG A 52 12.75 -14.24 -9.91
C ARG A 52 13.07 -14.78 -8.52
N LEU A 53 12.42 -15.87 -8.10
CA LEU A 53 12.65 -16.53 -6.82
C LEU A 53 13.07 -18.02 -6.98
N PRO A 54 14.07 -18.35 -7.84
CA PRO A 54 14.48 -19.74 -8.09
C PRO A 54 15.12 -20.42 -6.88
N GLU A 55 15.60 -19.65 -5.89
CA GLU A 55 16.20 -20.16 -4.67
C GLU A 55 15.19 -20.84 -3.72
N TYR A 56 13.90 -20.59 -3.92
CA TYR A 56 12.86 -21.24 -3.15
C TYR A 56 12.49 -22.57 -3.82
N GLN A 57 12.58 -23.67 -3.06
CA GLN A 57 12.08 -24.97 -3.50
C GLN A 57 10.55 -24.98 -3.39
N ILE A 58 9.87 -24.49 -4.43
CA ILE A 58 8.42 -24.26 -4.42
C ILE A 58 7.68 -25.49 -4.95
N ASN A 59 6.90 -26.11 -4.08
CA ASN A 59 5.96 -27.15 -4.48
C ASN A 59 4.64 -26.57 -4.98
N THR A 60 4.08 -25.65 -4.19
CA THR A 60 2.83 -24.98 -4.49
C THR A 60 3.01 -23.47 -4.43
N LEU A 61 2.57 -22.80 -5.50
CA LEU A 61 2.43 -21.36 -5.56
C LEU A 61 0.94 -21.01 -5.44
N ILE A 62 0.60 -20.18 -4.47
CA ILE A 62 -0.76 -19.62 -4.35
C ILE A 62 -0.66 -18.14 -4.68
N VAL A 63 -1.41 -17.69 -5.69
CA VAL A 63 -1.52 -16.27 -6.05
C VAL A 63 -2.93 -15.80 -5.70
N ARG A 64 -3.02 -14.75 -4.88
CA ARG A 64 -4.30 -14.12 -4.53
C ARG A 64 -4.35 -12.70 -5.07
N SER A 65 -5.44 -12.34 -5.72
CA SER A 65 -5.73 -10.92 -5.95
C SER A 65 -6.34 -10.34 -4.69
N GLU A 66 -5.67 -9.37 -4.07
CA GLU A 66 -6.03 -8.79 -2.76
C GLU A 66 -6.80 -7.47 -2.94
N LYS A 67 -6.33 -6.59 -3.82
CA LYS A 67 -6.95 -5.27 -4.04
C LYS A 67 -6.75 -4.79 -5.46
N HIS A 68 -7.82 -4.21 -6.03
CA HIS A 68 -7.73 -3.41 -7.24
C HIS A 68 -7.56 -1.94 -6.83
N GLY A 69 -6.31 -1.51 -6.66
CA GLY A 69 -6.00 -0.13 -6.32
C GLY A 69 -6.19 0.81 -7.51
N VAL A 70 -6.45 2.08 -7.24
CA VAL A 70 -6.53 3.14 -8.27
C VAL A 70 -5.20 3.31 -9.00
N CYS A 71 -4.08 3.08 -8.31
CA CYS A 71 -2.74 3.24 -8.87
C CYS A 71 -2.21 1.95 -9.49
N TYR A 72 -2.40 0.79 -8.87
CA TYR A 72 -1.92 -0.51 -9.34
C TYR A 72 -2.68 -1.64 -8.62
N HIS A 73 -2.61 -2.86 -9.17
CA HIS A 73 -3.17 -4.04 -8.53
C HIS A 73 -2.22 -4.57 -7.45
N VAL A 74 -2.80 -5.10 -6.38
CA VAL A 74 -2.06 -5.75 -5.30
C VAL A 74 -2.49 -7.21 -5.28
N ALA A 75 -1.51 -8.09 -5.44
CA ALA A 75 -1.64 -9.52 -5.19
C ALA A 75 -0.80 -9.93 -3.98
N SER A 76 -1.17 -11.03 -3.35
CA SER A 76 -0.25 -11.77 -2.50
C SER A 76 0.18 -13.06 -3.19
N ILE A 77 1.41 -13.48 -2.92
CA ILE A 77 1.90 -14.80 -3.28
C ILE A 77 2.29 -15.55 -2.01
N GLU A 78 1.89 -16.81 -1.92
CA GLU A 78 2.39 -17.75 -0.90
C GLU A 78 3.18 -18.86 -1.58
N LEU A 79 4.44 -18.97 -1.17
CA LEU A 79 5.34 -20.05 -1.54
C LEU A 79 5.22 -21.15 -0.49
N VAL A 80 4.86 -22.35 -0.92
CA VAL A 80 4.74 -23.54 -0.04
C VAL A 80 5.75 -24.60 -0.49
N ASP A 81 6.61 -25.02 0.42
CA ASP A 81 7.65 -26.02 0.17
C ASP A 81 7.19 -27.46 0.50
N ASP A 82 8.09 -28.44 0.33
CA ASP A 82 7.89 -29.86 0.70
C ASP A 82 7.52 -30.05 2.18
N LYS A 83 8.02 -29.19 3.06
CA LYS A 83 7.80 -29.23 4.51
C LYS A 83 6.52 -28.50 4.93
N LYS A 84 5.76 -27.96 3.98
CA LYS A 84 4.56 -27.12 4.18
C LYS A 84 4.86 -25.80 4.90
N GLU A 85 6.12 -25.35 4.90
CA GLU A 85 6.44 -23.99 5.34
C GLU A 85 5.91 -22.98 4.33
N ARG A 86 5.41 -21.85 4.83
CA ARG A 86 4.77 -20.81 4.01
C ARG A 86 5.53 -19.51 4.11
N LYS A 87 5.86 -18.92 2.96
CA LYS A 87 6.39 -17.56 2.87
C LYS A 87 5.48 -16.72 2.02
N LYS A 88 5.01 -15.59 2.57
CA LYS A 88 4.04 -14.69 1.93
C LYS A 88 4.72 -13.39 1.52
N PHE A 89 4.48 -12.96 0.28
CA PHE A 89 4.95 -11.68 -0.27
C PHE A 89 3.79 -10.94 -0.91
N ALA A 90 3.92 -9.63 -1.06
CA ALA A 90 3.07 -8.83 -1.93
C ALA A 90 3.69 -8.74 -3.33
N VAL A 91 2.86 -8.75 -4.36
CA VAL A 91 3.24 -8.42 -5.73
C VAL A 91 2.36 -7.26 -6.19
N LEU A 92 2.99 -6.13 -6.45
CA LEU A 92 2.34 -4.94 -6.99
C LEU A 92 2.46 -4.99 -8.51
N VAL A 93 1.35 -4.77 -9.22
CA VAL A 93 1.30 -4.85 -10.68
C VAL A 93 0.72 -3.56 -11.25
N GLY A 94 1.58 -2.76 -11.88
CA GLY A 94 1.21 -1.55 -12.60
C GLY A 94 1.14 -1.81 -14.10
N ILE A 95 0.10 -1.30 -14.78
CA ILE A 95 -0.13 -1.48 -16.22
C ILE A 95 -0.20 -0.10 -16.89
N SER A 96 0.49 0.06 -18.02
CA SER A 96 0.61 1.33 -18.75
C SER A 96 1.24 2.41 -17.85
N ASP A 97 0.61 3.58 -17.73
CA ASP A 97 1.07 4.71 -16.90
C ASP A 97 1.27 4.31 -15.42
N SER A 98 0.43 3.41 -14.91
CA SER A 98 0.57 2.86 -13.55
C SER A 98 1.87 2.08 -13.37
N GLY A 99 2.37 1.44 -14.43
CA GLY A 99 3.67 0.76 -14.40
C GLY A 99 4.83 1.75 -14.21
N LEU A 100 4.75 2.91 -14.88
CA LEU A 100 5.76 3.98 -14.72
C LEU A 100 5.73 4.57 -13.31
N HIS A 101 4.55 4.76 -12.73
CA HIS A 101 4.41 5.22 -11.34
C HIS A 101 5.00 4.22 -10.35
N LEU A 102 4.69 2.93 -10.50
CA LEU A 102 5.20 1.89 -9.61
C LEU A 102 6.74 1.78 -9.68
N LYS A 103 7.33 1.92 -10.87
CA LYS A 103 8.78 1.97 -11.04
C LYS A 103 9.43 3.16 -10.34
N ARG A 104 8.80 4.34 -10.44
CA ARG A 104 9.26 5.54 -9.73
C ARG A 104 9.19 5.33 -8.22
N GLU A 105 8.07 4.81 -7.72
CA GLU A 105 7.89 4.49 -6.31
C GLU A 105 8.95 3.50 -5.79
N TYR A 106 9.26 2.45 -6.55
CA TYR A 106 10.34 1.52 -6.22
C TYR A 106 11.68 2.23 -6.04
N SER A 107 11.98 3.17 -6.93
CA SER A 107 13.22 3.96 -6.86
C SER A 107 13.22 4.91 -5.65
N LEU A 108 12.08 5.53 -5.34
CA LEU A 108 11.91 6.44 -4.19
C LEU A 108 12.10 5.73 -2.86
N ILE A 109 11.48 4.55 -2.68
CA ILE A 109 11.62 3.77 -1.44
C ILE A 109 13.09 3.40 -1.21
N ARG A 110 13.80 2.98 -2.25
CA ARG A 110 15.23 2.67 -2.14
C ARG A 110 16.07 3.90 -1.80
N MET A 111 15.86 5.00 -2.51
CA MET A 111 16.55 6.27 -2.26
C MET A 111 16.34 6.73 -0.80
N LEU A 112 15.11 6.69 -0.28
CA LEU A 112 14.83 7.12 1.10
C LEU A 112 15.52 6.23 2.14
N LYS A 113 15.57 4.92 1.90
CA LYS A 113 16.33 3.99 2.77
C LYS A 113 17.83 4.27 2.74
N GLU A 114 18.39 4.55 1.56
CA GLU A 114 19.80 4.89 1.38
C GLU A 114 20.18 6.21 2.06
N ARG A 115 19.27 7.21 2.07
CA ARG A 115 19.44 8.50 2.75
C ARG A 115 19.48 8.43 4.29
N GLY A 116 19.37 7.23 4.87
CA GLY A 116 19.43 7.07 6.32
C GLY A 116 18.06 7.14 7.01
N PHE A 117 16.96 7.28 6.25
CA PHE A 117 15.61 7.01 6.77
C PHE A 117 15.38 5.50 6.92
N ARG A 118 16.33 4.80 7.57
CA ARG A 118 16.30 3.35 7.80
C ARG A 118 15.25 2.92 8.84
N LYS A 119 14.43 3.85 9.35
CA LYS A 119 13.35 3.50 10.28
C LYS A 119 12.34 2.60 9.55
N SER A 120 11.88 1.56 10.24
CA SER A 120 11.05 0.44 9.75
C SER A 120 9.63 0.79 9.28
N TYR A 121 9.37 2.06 8.93
CA TYR A 121 8.06 2.52 8.53
C TYR A 121 7.75 2.27 7.06
N LEU A 122 8.76 2.17 6.18
CA LEU A 122 8.56 1.85 4.76
C LEU A 122 8.39 0.35 4.54
N PRO A 123 7.66 -0.09 3.50
CA PRO A 123 7.66 -1.48 3.11
C PRO A 123 9.04 -1.89 2.56
N GLU A 124 9.38 -3.18 2.67
CA GLU A 124 10.53 -3.73 1.93
C GLU A 124 10.15 -4.03 0.48
N TYR A 125 10.87 -3.43 -0.46
CA TYR A 125 10.74 -3.71 -1.89
C TYR A 125 11.98 -4.49 -2.33
N TYR A 126 11.80 -5.75 -2.67
CA TYR A 126 12.89 -6.69 -2.89
C TYR A 126 13.40 -6.63 -4.33
N LEU A 127 12.50 -6.69 -5.30
CA LEU A 127 12.85 -6.71 -6.72
C LEU A 127 11.74 -6.10 -7.57
N ILE A 128 12.15 -5.65 -8.75
CA ILE A 128 11.29 -5.11 -9.81
C ILE A 128 11.55 -5.90 -11.10
N ASP A 129 10.53 -5.98 -11.95
CA ASP A 129 10.62 -6.46 -13.32
C ASP A 129 9.69 -5.64 -14.23
N GLU A 130 10.10 -5.46 -15.47
CA GLU A 130 9.37 -4.68 -16.47
C GLU A 130 9.20 -5.52 -17.73
N ILE A 131 7.97 -5.62 -18.21
CA ILE A 131 7.61 -6.44 -19.35
C ILE A 131 6.83 -5.57 -20.32
N ASN A 132 7.19 -5.62 -21.60
CA ASN A 132 6.38 -5.02 -22.65
C ASN A 132 5.56 -6.09 -23.36
N ILE A 133 4.24 -5.97 -23.35
CA ILE A 133 3.35 -6.90 -24.02
C ILE A 133 2.44 -6.11 -24.94
N ARG A 134 2.59 -6.31 -26.26
CA ARG A 134 1.79 -5.62 -27.29
C ARG A 134 1.83 -4.09 -27.14
N GLY A 135 2.98 -3.55 -26.77
CA GLY A 135 3.16 -2.11 -26.56
C GLY A 135 2.82 -1.63 -25.14
N GLU A 136 2.11 -2.43 -24.33
CA GLU A 136 1.81 -2.09 -22.94
C GLU A 136 2.99 -2.37 -22.02
N ASN A 137 3.42 -1.37 -21.25
CA ASN A 137 4.41 -1.55 -20.20
C ASN A 137 3.73 -2.07 -18.92
N ILE A 138 4.17 -3.23 -18.45
CA ILE A 138 3.73 -3.84 -17.20
C ILE A 138 4.92 -3.88 -16.24
N CYS A 139 4.76 -3.25 -15.08
CA CYS A 139 5.75 -3.27 -14.01
C CYS A 139 5.26 -4.18 -12.88
N LEU A 140 6.12 -5.09 -12.44
CA LEU A 140 5.88 -5.95 -11.28
C LEU A 140 6.92 -5.63 -10.19
N VAL A 141 6.45 -5.43 -8.96
CA VAL A 141 7.31 -5.23 -7.80
C VAL A 141 6.99 -6.28 -6.75
N LEU A 142 8.00 -7.03 -6.33
CA LEU A 142 7.91 -7.90 -5.16
C LEU A 142 8.18 -7.09 -3.90
N SER A 143 7.24 -7.12 -2.98
CA SER A 143 7.26 -6.35 -1.73
C SER A 143 6.98 -7.25 -0.53
N GLU A 144 7.32 -6.75 0.65
CA GLU A 144 6.91 -7.32 1.92
C GLU A 144 5.40 -7.44 2.01
N TRP A 145 4.93 -8.61 2.46
CA TRP A 145 3.58 -8.74 2.99
C TRP A 145 3.58 -8.30 4.45
N LEU A 146 2.88 -7.21 4.77
CA LEU A 146 2.81 -6.63 6.11
C LEU A 146 1.89 -7.47 7.03
N LYS A 147 2.31 -8.69 7.35
CA LYS A 147 1.51 -9.64 8.13
C LYS A 147 1.15 -9.07 9.51
N GLY A 148 -0.13 -9.15 9.87
CA GLY A 148 -0.65 -8.64 11.14
C GLY A 148 -0.80 -7.12 11.21
N TYR A 149 -0.66 -6.43 10.07
CA TYR A 149 -1.03 -5.04 9.91
C TYR A 149 -2.30 -4.95 9.06
N TYR A 150 -3.18 -4.02 9.42
CA TYR A 150 -4.51 -3.91 8.87
C TYR A 150 -4.83 -2.47 8.48
N GLU A 151 -5.71 -2.30 7.49
CA GLU A 151 -6.32 -1.00 7.19
C GLU A 151 -7.21 -0.56 8.36
N TRP A 152 -7.41 0.74 8.50
CA TRP A 152 -8.24 1.32 9.55
C TRP A 152 -9.02 2.50 9.01
N HIS A 153 -10.24 2.66 9.51
CA HIS A 153 -11.18 3.66 9.04
C HIS A 153 -11.98 4.30 10.17
N ILE A 154 -12.35 5.55 9.97
CA ILE A 154 -13.24 6.32 10.82
C ILE A 154 -14.69 5.84 10.61
N THR A 155 -15.42 5.66 11.69
CA THR A 155 -16.86 5.36 11.69
C THR A 155 -17.68 6.64 11.85
N GLU A 156 -19.00 6.58 11.63
CA GLU A 156 -19.85 7.80 11.64
C GLU A 156 -19.90 8.52 13.00
N ASP A 157 -19.67 7.80 14.09
CA ASP A 157 -19.55 8.32 15.46
C ASP A 157 -18.14 8.86 15.77
N GLY A 158 -17.20 8.82 14.81
CA GLY A 158 -15.84 9.31 14.96
C GLY A 158 -14.88 8.34 15.66
N SER A 159 -15.33 7.11 15.93
CA SER A 159 -14.48 6.01 16.38
C SER A 159 -13.60 5.48 15.24
N VAL A 160 -12.60 4.65 15.57
CA VAL A 160 -11.73 4.00 14.55
C VAL A 160 -11.97 2.50 14.55
N CYS A 161 -12.33 1.96 13.40
CA CYS A 161 -12.48 0.54 13.14
C CYS A 161 -11.22 0.01 12.44
N ILE A 162 -10.65 -1.07 12.97
CA ILE A 162 -9.51 -1.76 12.38
C ILE A 162 -10.04 -2.99 11.64
N TRP A 163 -9.70 -3.07 10.35
CA TRP A 163 -10.16 -4.14 9.46
C TRP A 163 -9.24 -5.35 9.56
N ASP A 164 -9.25 -6.00 10.71
CA ASP A 164 -8.55 -7.26 10.92
C ASP A 164 -9.26 -8.37 10.13
N MET A 165 -8.69 -8.72 8.98
CA MET A 165 -9.21 -9.73 8.07
C MET A 165 -8.97 -11.16 8.59
N ASP A 166 -8.11 -11.35 9.59
CA ASP A 166 -7.79 -12.66 10.15
C ASP A 166 -8.71 -13.01 11.32
N ASN A 167 -9.06 -12.03 12.16
CA ASN A 167 -9.85 -12.24 13.39
C ASN A 167 -11.20 -11.52 13.41
N GLY A 168 -11.52 -10.77 12.35
CA GLY A 168 -12.71 -9.94 12.25
C GLY A 168 -12.47 -8.51 12.75
N TYR A 169 -13.32 -7.59 12.26
CA TYR A 169 -13.15 -6.17 12.51
C TYR A 169 -13.37 -5.82 13.98
N PHE A 170 -12.59 -4.87 14.50
CA PHE A 170 -12.74 -4.42 15.88
C PHE A 170 -12.57 -2.91 16.02
N MET A 171 -13.16 -2.35 17.08
CA MET A 171 -13.05 -0.93 17.38
C MET A 171 -11.80 -0.67 18.21
N ALA A 172 -10.99 0.31 17.79
CA ALA A 172 -9.84 0.77 18.55
C ALA A 172 -10.32 1.43 19.86
N SER A 173 -9.61 1.18 20.95
CA SER A 173 -9.84 1.90 22.20
C SER A 173 -9.52 3.40 22.03
N PRO A 174 -10.02 4.29 22.92
CA PRO A 174 -9.70 5.72 22.84
C PRO A 174 -8.19 6.01 22.83
N GLU A 175 -7.40 5.28 23.63
CA GLU A 175 -5.95 5.37 23.68
C GLU A 175 -5.30 4.88 22.37
N GLN A 176 -5.76 3.76 21.80
CA GLN A 176 -5.26 3.27 20.52
C GLN A 176 -5.57 4.24 19.39
N ARG A 177 -6.78 4.80 19.36
CA ARG A 177 -7.21 5.79 18.37
C ARG A 177 -6.25 6.98 18.35
N LEU A 178 -5.97 7.59 19.51
CA LEU A 178 -5.03 8.72 19.61
C LEU A 178 -3.62 8.33 19.12
N ASN A 179 -3.12 7.17 19.59
CA ASN A 179 -1.81 6.66 19.18
C ASN A 179 -1.69 6.38 17.68
N ILE A 180 -2.79 6.03 17.00
CA ILE A 180 -2.79 5.82 15.55
C ILE A 180 -2.49 7.13 14.82
N TYR A 181 -3.22 8.19 15.16
CA TYR A 181 -3.02 9.51 14.54
C TYR A 181 -1.64 10.08 14.86
N GLU A 182 -1.23 10.04 16.12
CA GLU A 182 0.10 10.53 16.56
C GLU A 182 1.23 9.80 15.82
N ARG A 183 1.15 8.48 15.69
CA ARG A 183 2.18 7.71 14.99
C ARG A 183 2.18 7.94 13.49
N ALA A 184 1.01 8.12 12.86
CA ALA A 184 0.95 8.47 11.44
C ALA A 184 1.58 9.84 11.18
N ALA A 185 1.28 10.84 12.02
CA ALA A 185 1.90 12.16 12.00
C ALA A 185 3.41 12.10 12.23
N HIS A 186 3.85 11.36 13.26
CA HIS A 186 5.25 11.14 13.56
C HIS A 186 6.02 10.50 12.39
N ILE A 187 5.42 9.51 11.70
CA ILE A 187 6.03 8.89 10.51
C ILE A 187 6.23 9.95 9.44
N LEU A 188 5.20 10.72 9.07
CA LEU A 188 5.32 11.75 8.03
C LEU A 188 6.39 12.79 8.39
N THR A 189 6.41 13.25 9.65
CA THR A 189 7.42 14.18 10.15
C THR A 189 8.83 13.61 10.08
N CYS A 190 9.01 12.31 10.36
CA CYS A 190 10.30 11.64 10.19
C CYS A 190 10.82 11.66 8.75
N TYR A 191 9.96 11.86 7.74
CA TYR A 191 10.34 11.94 6.33
C TYR A 191 10.35 13.38 5.78
N PHE A 192 10.08 14.41 6.59
CA PHE A 192 10.27 15.79 6.17
C PHE A 192 11.76 16.13 6.10
N ASP A 193 12.24 16.56 4.93
CA ASP A 193 13.61 16.98 4.70
C ASP A 193 13.70 18.52 4.72
N PRO A 194 14.27 19.14 5.77
CA PRO A 194 14.35 20.59 5.88
C PRO A 194 15.31 21.22 4.86
N ALA A 195 16.27 20.45 4.31
CA ALA A 195 17.23 20.98 3.34
C ALA A 195 16.59 21.20 1.96
N THR A 196 15.61 20.37 1.60
CA THR A 196 14.93 20.42 0.30
C THR A 196 13.44 20.75 0.40
N PHE A 197 12.91 20.91 1.61
CA PHE A 197 11.48 21.03 1.94
C PHE A 197 10.64 19.83 1.48
N SER A 198 11.30 18.73 1.10
CA SER A 198 10.64 17.56 0.54
C SER A 198 9.96 16.74 1.62
N HIS A 199 8.81 16.18 1.29
CA HIS A 199 8.11 15.24 2.14
C HIS A 199 7.34 14.22 1.30
N ILE A 200 6.88 13.16 1.94
CA ILE A 200 5.99 12.18 1.32
C ILE A 200 4.68 12.89 0.99
N TYR A 201 4.35 12.98 -0.29
CA TYR A 201 3.10 13.53 -0.79
C TYR A 201 2.92 13.17 -2.27
N PRO A 202 1.73 12.77 -2.74
CA PRO A 202 0.47 12.70 -2.00
C PRO A 202 0.39 11.45 -1.11
N TRP A 203 -0.40 11.55 -0.04
CA TRP A 203 -0.86 10.42 0.76
C TRP A 203 -2.32 10.64 1.17
N HIS A 204 -3.02 9.54 1.48
CA HIS A 204 -4.37 9.53 2.01
C HIS A 204 -4.59 8.28 2.86
N HIS A 205 -4.88 8.43 4.16
CA HIS A 205 -5.07 7.26 5.02
C HIS A 205 -6.29 6.42 4.60
N SER A 206 -7.39 7.05 4.16
CA SER A 206 -8.53 6.33 3.56
C SER A 206 -8.19 5.45 2.35
N ALA A 207 -7.04 5.66 1.71
CA ALA A 207 -6.60 4.83 0.59
C ALA A 207 -5.81 3.60 1.03
N GLY A 208 -5.57 3.43 2.33
CA GLY A 208 -4.74 2.36 2.90
C GLY A 208 -3.24 2.66 2.86
N ASP A 209 -2.85 3.93 2.70
CA ASP A 209 -1.43 4.32 2.68
C ASP A 209 -0.74 4.04 4.04
N PHE A 210 -1.52 3.95 5.12
CA PHE A 210 -1.09 3.57 6.47
C PHE A 210 -1.80 2.30 6.94
N VAL A 211 -1.05 1.35 7.47
CA VAL A 211 -1.60 0.15 8.12
C VAL A 211 -1.14 0.06 9.56
N VAL A 212 -2.03 -0.46 10.41
CA VAL A 212 -1.86 -0.51 11.85
C VAL A 212 -1.81 -1.94 12.35
N ARG A 213 -0.94 -2.18 13.34
CA ARG A 213 -0.96 -3.36 14.19
C ARG A 213 -1.21 -2.94 15.62
N CYS A 214 -2.29 -3.42 16.21
CA CYS A 214 -2.63 -3.18 17.61
C CYS A 214 -2.41 -4.44 18.43
N HIS A 215 -1.64 -4.34 19.52
CA HIS A 215 -1.57 -5.37 20.54
C HIS A 215 -1.66 -4.76 21.93
N LYS A 216 -2.77 -5.04 22.64
CA LYS A 216 -3.10 -4.36 23.91
C LYS A 216 -3.05 -2.85 23.73
N LYS A 217 -2.17 -2.14 24.45
CA LYS A 217 -1.98 -0.69 24.32
C LYS A 217 -0.93 -0.29 23.28
N GLN A 218 -0.18 -1.24 22.72
CA GLN A 218 0.84 -0.94 21.73
C GLN A 218 0.21 -0.82 20.35
N VAL A 219 0.36 0.35 19.74
CA VAL A 219 0.03 0.61 18.34
C VAL A 219 1.34 0.61 17.56
N GLN A 220 1.38 0.01 16.38
CA GLN A 220 2.48 0.14 15.45
C GLN A 220 1.92 0.50 14.09
N LEU A 221 2.57 1.42 13.38
CA LEU A 221 2.14 1.89 12.09
C LEU A 221 3.25 1.74 11.07
N ARG A 222 2.85 1.41 9.84
CA ARG A 222 3.72 1.35 8.67
C ARG A 222 3.02 1.97 7.48
N LEU A 223 3.82 2.52 6.58
CA LEU A 223 3.39 2.89 5.25
C LEU A 223 3.31 1.64 4.38
N THR A 224 2.32 1.60 3.49
CA THR A 224 2.20 0.56 2.45
C THR A 224 2.80 1.00 1.12
N SER A 225 2.93 2.32 0.92
CA SER A 225 3.32 2.94 -0.34
C SER A 225 3.91 4.34 -0.10
N ILE A 226 4.74 4.81 -1.04
CA ILE A 226 5.12 6.22 -1.19
C ILE A 226 4.85 6.64 -2.63
N ARG A 227 3.82 7.46 -2.83
CA ARG A 227 3.41 7.89 -4.17
C ARG A 227 4.42 8.84 -4.81
N ASP A 228 4.94 9.79 -4.02
CA ASP A 228 5.98 10.74 -4.46
C ASP A 228 6.69 11.36 -3.25
N TYR A 229 7.84 12.00 -3.48
CA TYR A 229 8.67 12.65 -2.47
C TYR A 229 9.29 13.93 -3.02
N LYS A 230 8.73 15.09 -2.64
CA LYS A 230 9.14 16.40 -3.17
C LYS A 230 8.65 17.54 -2.30
N ALA A 231 9.19 18.74 -2.54
CA ALA A 231 8.63 19.97 -2.02
C ALA A 231 7.28 20.25 -2.72
N VAL A 232 6.21 20.41 -1.95
CA VAL A 232 4.88 20.79 -2.50
C VAL A 232 4.83 22.29 -2.75
N ILE A 233 5.51 23.07 -1.93
CA ILE A 233 5.69 24.51 -2.12
C ILE A 233 7.19 24.81 -2.18
N MET A 234 7.56 25.77 -3.03
CA MET A 234 8.93 26.27 -3.14
C MET A 234 8.89 27.79 -3.00
N PRO A 235 8.89 28.30 -1.76
CA PRO A 235 8.78 29.73 -1.51
C PRO A 235 10.02 30.47 -2.02
N GLU A 236 9.84 31.57 -2.76
CA GLU A 236 10.93 32.44 -3.24
C GLU A 236 11.41 33.40 -2.13
N PHE A 237 11.86 32.85 -1.01
CA PHE A 237 12.38 33.61 0.15
C PHE A 237 13.77 33.13 0.55
N GLN A 238 14.41 33.87 1.46
CA GLN A 238 15.59 33.38 2.17
C GLN A 238 15.28 32.08 2.91
N TYR A 239 16.31 31.23 3.06
CA TYR A 239 16.16 29.85 3.55
C TYR A 239 15.34 29.74 4.84
N ASP A 240 15.63 30.54 5.87
CA ASP A 240 14.92 30.46 7.15
C ASP A 240 13.42 30.76 7.03
N THR A 241 13.07 31.76 6.22
CA THR A 241 11.68 32.10 5.93
C THR A 241 11.01 31.01 5.08
N ALA A 242 11.69 30.50 4.06
CA ALA A 242 11.19 29.43 3.22
C ALA A 242 10.97 28.13 4.01
N LEU A 243 11.86 27.81 4.95
CA LEU A 243 11.75 26.67 5.85
C LEU A 243 10.52 26.79 6.75
N ILE A 244 10.34 27.94 7.42
CA ILE A 244 9.17 28.17 8.28
C ILE A 244 7.88 28.03 7.48
N ILE A 245 7.79 28.67 6.31
CA ILE A 245 6.61 28.58 5.43
C ILE A 245 6.35 27.12 5.03
N SER A 246 7.40 26.38 4.67
CA SER A 246 7.30 24.96 4.28
C SER A 246 6.85 24.07 5.44
N MET A 247 7.35 24.30 6.64
CA MET A 247 6.93 23.58 7.85
C MET A 247 5.48 23.87 8.22
N VAL A 248 5.03 25.14 8.12
CA VAL A 248 3.64 25.53 8.36
C VAL A 248 2.72 24.85 7.34
N TYR A 249 3.07 24.86 6.05
CA TYR A 249 2.29 24.19 5.03
C TYR A 249 2.23 22.68 5.25
N PHE A 250 3.37 22.06 5.55
CA PHE A 250 3.45 20.63 5.87
C PHE A 250 2.55 20.27 7.05
N PHE A 251 2.63 21.04 8.15
CA PHE A 251 1.81 20.86 9.34
C PHE A 251 0.32 21.01 9.01
N LEU A 252 -0.10 22.11 8.37
CA LEU A 252 -1.50 22.34 8.00
C LEU A 252 -2.04 21.23 7.10
N ASN A 253 -1.30 20.83 6.07
CA ASN A 253 -1.70 19.74 5.18
C ASN A 253 -1.83 18.42 5.94
N MET A 254 -0.90 18.12 6.86
CA MET A 254 -0.98 16.92 7.69
C MET A 254 -2.17 16.95 8.64
N SER A 255 -2.34 18.01 9.43
CA SER A 255 -3.40 18.12 10.44
C SER A 255 -4.79 18.05 9.80
N ILE A 256 -4.96 18.64 8.61
CA ILE A 256 -6.23 18.56 7.88
C ILE A 256 -6.42 17.17 7.26
N LYS A 257 -5.50 16.70 6.41
CA LYS A 257 -5.70 15.45 5.66
C LYS A 257 -5.72 14.21 6.54
N MET A 258 -4.99 14.19 7.64
CA MET A 258 -5.00 13.03 8.53
C MET A 258 -6.38 12.82 9.16
N ARG A 259 -7.14 13.90 9.37
CA ARG A 259 -8.50 13.82 9.93
C ARG A 259 -9.57 13.44 8.90
N LEU A 260 -9.25 13.43 7.60
CA LEU A 260 -10.20 13.16 6.53
C LEU A 260 -10.16 11.69 6.10
N ASP A 261 -11.26 10.99 6.31
CA ASP A 261 -11.46 9.62 5.83
C ASP A 261 -12.66 9.53 4.88
N LYS A 262 -12.89 8.35 4.32
CA LYS A 262 -14.12 8.00 3.61
C LYS A 262 -14.80 6.83 4.31
N LYS A 263 -16.12 6.90 4.45
CA LYS A 263 -16.91 5.79 4.98
C LYS A 263 -16.62 4.52 4.18
N ASN A 264 -16.11 3.49 4.84
CA ASN A 264 -15.67 2.24 4.22
C ASN A 264 -14.62 2.42 3.10
N GLY A 265 -13.74 3.41 3.22
CA GLY A 265 -12.65 3.70 2.27
C GLY A 265 -13.08 4.37 0.95
N ILE A 266 -14.35 4.28 0.56
CA ILE A 266 -14.84 4.79 -0.74
C ILE A 266 -16.07 5.72 -0.68
N GLY A 267 -16.77 5.75 0.46
CA GLY A 267 -18.03 6.48 0.61
C GLY A 267 -17.87 7.97 0.93
N LYS A 268 -18.87 8.53 1.62
CA LYS A 268 -18.89 9.95 2.04
C LYS A 268 -17.66 10.29 2.88
N VAL A 269 -17.20 11.54 2.76
CA VAL A 269 -16.11 12.06 3.59
C VAL A 269 -16.55 12.10 5.05
N LEU A 270 -15.70 11.57 5.93
CA LEU A 270 -15.82 11.62 7.38
C LEU A 270 -14.66 12.44 7.93
N ILE A 271 -14.89 13.11 9.06
CA ILE A 271 -13.88 13.93 9.73
C ILE A 271 -13.68 13.38 11.14
N ALA A 272 -12.43 13.16 11.53
CA ALA A 272 -12.09 12.78 12.89
C ALA A 272 -12.57 13.84 13.91
N PRO A 273 -13.04 13.42 15.10
CA PRO A 273 -13.53 14.35 16.12
C PRO A 273 -12.45 15.37 16.56
N GLU A 274 -12.90 16.43 17.24
CA GLU A 274 -12.03 17.56 17.61
C GLU A 274 -10.90 17.20 18.57
N ASP A 275 -11.04 16.11 19.31
CA ASP A 275 -10.01 15.59 20.21
C ASP A 275 -8.84 14.92 19.47
N ILE A 276 -8.95 14.75 18.14
CA ILE A 276 -7.88 14.30 17.26
C ILE A 276 -7.20 15.50 16.60
N ILE A 277 -6.07 15.90 17.17
CA ILE A 277 -5.12 16.84 16.56
C ILE A 277 -3.80 16.08 16.35
N PRO A 278 -3.45 15.75 15.09
CA PRO A 278 -2.23 15.03 14.75
C PRO A 278 -0.95 15.81 15.10
#